data_AF-A0A172XWG1-F1
#
_entry.id   AF-A0A172XWG1-F1
#
_cell.length_a   1.000
_cell.length_b   1.000
_cell.length_c   1.000
_cell.angle_alpha   90.00
_cell.angle_beta   90.00
_cell.angle_gamma   90.00
#
_symmetry.space_group_name_H-M   'P 1'
#
loop_
_entity.id
_entity.type
_entity.pdbx_description
1 polymer ?
#
loop_
_entity_poly.entity_id
_entity_poly.type
_entity_poly.pdbx_seq_one_letter_code
_entity_poly.pdbx_strand_id
1 'polypeptide(L)' 'MKNLRKLNRQNLEQINGAGVSRCDGCPSHLVFGPGGGWPDTSSASCEAYFGLSETCKMCVMVSVDCFVQISAI' A
#
# COMPACT_ATOMS: atom_id res chain seq x y z
N MET A 1 -17.91 28.11 15.54
CA MET A 1 -16.50 27.86 15.20
C MET A 1 -16.02 26.65 16.00
N LYS A 2 -15.47 25.61 15.36
CA LYS A 2 -15.00 24.42 16.08
C LYS A 2 -13.71 24.79 16.83
N ASN A 3 -13.67 24.56 18.14
CA ASN A 3 -12.48 24.78 18.97
C ASN A 3 -11.43 23.71 18.65
N LEU A 4 -10.59 23.96 17.63
CA LEU A 4 -9.46 23.09 17.32
C LEU A 4 -8.38 23.32 18.38
N ARG A 5 -8.26 22.38 19.33
CA ARG A 5 -7.16 22.38 20.30
C ARG A 5 -5.86 22.14 19.56
N LYS A 6 -4.85 22.98 19.83
CA LYS A 6 -3.50 22.80 19.29
C LYS A 6 -2.91 21.52 19.89
N LEU A 7 -2.79 20.48 19.08
CA LEU A 7 -2.18 19.21 19.48
C LEU A 7 -0.66 19.36 19.42
N ASN A 8 0.02 18.85 20.44
CA ASN A 8 1.47 18.67 20.39
C ASN A 8 1.80 17.44 19.51
N ARG A 9 3.07 17.29 19.11
CA ARG A 9 3.48 16.23 18.19
C ARG A 9 3.22 14.83 18.75
N GLN A 10 3.50 14.61 20.03
CA GLN A 10 3.26 13.33 20.72
C GLN A 10 1.78 12.92 20.70
N ASN A 11 0.88 13.88 20.91
CA ASN A 11 -0.56 13.63 20.88
C ASN A 11 -1.07 13.44 19.45
N LEU A 12 -0.42 14.07 18.46
CA LEU A 12 -0.77 13.87 17.06
C LEU A 12 -0.39 12.47 16.57
N GLU A 13 0.75 11.93 17.02
CA GLU A 13 1.19 10.56 16.73
C GLU A 13 0.20 9.51 17.27
N GLN A 14 -0.53 9.81 18.35
CA GLN A 14 -1.55 8.93 18.92
C GLN A 14 -2.92 9.03 18.24
N ILE A 15 -3.11 10.01 17.36
CA ILE A 15 -4.35 10.13 16.59
C ILE A 15 -4.23 9.21 15.39
N ASN A 16 -4.84 8.04 15.52
CA ASN A 16 -5.12 7.21 14.36
C ASN A 16 -6.07 8.00 13.45
N GLY A 17 -5.62 8.27 12.22
CA GLY A 17 -6.46 8.92 11.21
C GLY A 17 -7.78 8.20 11.06
N ALA A 18 -8.84 8.93 10.68
CA ALA A 18 -10.17 8.38 10.45
C ALA A 18 -10.16 7.41 9.26
N GLY A 19 -9.82 6.16 9.54
CA GLY A 19 -9.81 5.09 8.57
C GLY A 19 -9.50 3.83 9.33
N VAL A 20 -10.53 3.02 9.59
CA VAL A 20 -10.37 1.57 9.78
C VAL A 20 -9.33 1.15 8.75
N SER A 21 -8.19 0.63 9.20
CA SER A 21 -7.07 0.31 8.33
C SER A 21 -7.56 -0.69 7.29
N ARG A 22 -7.94 -0.18 6.11
CA ARG A 22 -8.43 -0.99 4.99
C ARG A 22 -7.36 -1.97 4.50
N CYS A 23 -6.14 -1.74 4.93
CA CYS A 23 -4.96 -2.53 4.64
C CYS A 23 -4.66 -3.58 5.72
N ASP A 24 -5.42 -3.67 6.81
CA ASP A 24 -5.19 -4.70 7.83
C ASP A 24 -5.38 -6.10 7.24
N GLY A 25 -4.33 -6.92 7.38
CA GLY A 25 -4.29 -8.27 6.80
C GLY A 25 -3.87 -8.31 5.32
N CYS A 26 -3.67 -7.18 4.66
CA CYS A 26 -3.07 -7.14 3.32
C CYS A 26 -1.55 -7.38 3.39
N PRO A 27 -0.96 -8.00 2.36
CA PRO A 27 0.48 -8.28 2.33
C PRO A 27 1.31 -7.03 1.98
N SER A 28 1.22 -5.98 2.79
CA SER A 28 1.91 -4.69 2.59
C SER A 28 3.43 -4.75 2.71
N HIS A 29 3.97 -5.84 3.28
CA HIS A 29 5.40 -6.10 3.40
C HIS A 29 6.00 -6.72 2.14
N LEU A 30 5.18 -7.11 1.17
CA LEU A 30 5.63 -7.71 -0.09
C LEU A 30 5.68 -6.65 -1.19
N VAL A 31 6.65 -6.84 -2.09
CA VAL A 31 6.70 -6.11 -3.36
C VAL A 31 6.34 -7.10 -4.46
N PHE A 32 5.30 -6.77 -5.24
CA PHE A 32 4.81 -7.62 -6.32
C PHE A 32 5.50 -7.28 -7.63
N GLY A 33 6.14 -8.25 -8.28
CA GLY A 33 6.74 -8.09 -9.60
C GLY A 33 8.15 -8.67 -9.74
N PRO A 34 8.68 -8.71 -10.98
CA PRO A 34 10.03 -9.19 -11.25
C PRO A 34 11.07 -8.27 -10.60
N GLY A 35 12.04 -8.85 -9.88
CA GLY A 35 13.13 -8.09 -9.28
C GLY A 35 12.85 -7.50 -7.90
N GLY A 36 12.15 -8.25 -7.03
CA GLY A 36 12.01 -8.04 -5.59
C GLY A 36 12.77 -6.86 -5.02
N GLY A 37 12.05 -5.76 -4.79
CA GLY A 37 12.67 -4.48 -4.46
C GLY A 37 13.40 -4.55 -3.11
N TRP A 38 14.69 -4.20 -3.12
CA TRP A 38 15.55 -4.15 -1.94
C TRP A 38 15.90 -5.51 -1.29
N PRO A 39 17.08 -5.64 -0.65
CA PRO A 39 17.69 -6.93 -0.30
C PRO A 39 16.91 -7.79 0.70
N ASP A 40 15.81 -7.27 1.24
CA ASP A 40 15.07 -7.76 2.38
C ASP A 40 13.55 -7.89 2.16
N THR A 41 13.01 -7.56 0.96
CA THR A 41 11.58 -7.81 0.69
C THR A 41 11.36 -9.11 -0.06
N SER A 42 10.49 -9.96 0.48
CA SER A 42 9.99 -11.15 -0.19
C SER A 42 9.21 -10.71 -1.44
N SER A 43 9.68 -11.11 -2.62
CA SER A 43 9.03 -10.77 -3.89
C SER A 43 7.86 -11.71 -4.17
N ALA A 44 6.67 -11.16 -4.40
CA ALA A 44 5.51 -11.93 -4.89
C ALA A 44 5.38 -11.78 -6.42
N SER A 45 4.80 -12.75 -7.11
CA SER A 45 4.59 -12.68 -8.56
C SER A 45 3.55 -11.61 -8.93
N CYS A 46 3.60 -11.09 -10.16
CA CYS A 46 2.55 -10.19 -10.66
C CYS A 46 1.15 -10.84 -10.62
N GLU A 47 1.06 -12.15 -10.86
CA GLU A 47 -0.19 -12.90 -10.77
C GLU A 47 -0.80 -12.84 -9.37
N ALA A 48 0.05 -12.93 -8.33
CA ALA A 48 -0.39 -12.82 -6.95
C ALA A 48 -0.99 -11.43 -6.65
N TYR A 49 -0.49 -10.36 -7.28
CA TYR A 49 -1.07 -9.02 -7.17
C TYR A 49 -2.47 -8.96 -7.80
N PHE A 50 -2.65 -9.51 -9.00
CA PHE A 50 -3.95 -9.50 -9.67
C PHE A 50 -5.02 -10.34 -8.95
N GLY A 51 -4.60 -11.33 -8.16
CA GLY A 51 -5.47 -12.13 -7.30
C GLY A 51 -5.91 -11.45 -5.99
N LEU A 52 -5.33 -10.28 -5.63
CA LEU A 52 -5.73 -9.55 -4.43
C LEU A 52 -7.13 -8.94 -4.55
N SER A 53 -7.78 -8.75 -3.41
CA SER A 53 -8.97 -7.90 -3.35
C SER A 53 -8.61 -6.46 -3.72
N GLU A 54 -9.58 -5.73 -4.27
CA GLU A 54 -9.35 -4.34 -4.71
C GLU A 54 -8.92 -3.43 -3.55
N THR A 55 -9.40 -3.74 -2.34
CA THR A 55 -8.95 -3.09 -1.11
C THR A 55 -7.46 -3.28 -0.87
N CYS A 56 -6.95 -4.51 -1.03
CA CYS A 56 -5.53 -4.80 -0.80
C CYS A 56 -4.63 -4.30 -1.93
N LYS A 57 -5.11 -4.23 -3.17
CA LYS A 57 -4.32 -3.63 -4.28
C LYS A 57 -3.94 -2.17 -4.01
N MET A 58 -4.79 -1.43 -3.30
CA MET A 58 -4.51 -0.04 -2.88
C MET A 58 -3.49 0.07 -1.74
N CYS A 59 -3.06 -1.04 -1.15
CA CYS A 59 -2.27 -1.09 0.08
C CYS A 59 -0.88 -1.72 -0.08
N VAL A 60 -0.53 -2.17 -1.28
CA VAL A 60 0.72 -2.90 -1.56
C VAL A 60 1.53 -2.20 -2.65
N MET A 61 2.83 -2.46 -2.69
CA MET A 61 3.69 -1.99 -3.78
C MET A 61 3.74 -3.03 -4.91
N VAL A 62 3.59 -2.57 -6.15
CA VAL A 62 3.65 -3.40 -7.35
C VAL A 62 4.59 -2.76 -8.38
N SER A 63 5.44 -3.56 -9.02
CA SER A 63 6.29 -3.10 -10.11
C SER A 63 5.44 -2.71 -11.31
N VAL A 64 5.85 -1.64 -11.99
CA VAL A 64 5.25 -1.19 -13.25
C VAL A 64 5.31 -2.28 -14.32
N ASP A 65 6.27 -3.21 -14.23
CA ASP A 65 6.44 -4.33 -15.16
C ASP A 65 5.28 -5.33 -15.11
N CYS A 66 4.46 -5.31 -14.04
CA CYS A 66 3.25 -6.12 -13.95
C CYS A 66 2.12 -5.59 -14.84
N PHE A 67 2.22 -4.37 -15.36
CA PHE A 67 1.22 -3.78 -16.24
C PHE A 67 1.75 -3.75 -17.68
N VAL A 68 1.00 -4.34 -18.61
CA VAL A 68 1.32 -4.26 -20.03
C VAL A 68 1.04 -2.84 -20.50
N GLN A 69 2.02 -2.18 -21.11
CA GLN A 69 1.82 -0.87 -21.74
C GLN A 69 0.80 -1.02 -22.87
N ILE A 70 -0.36 -0.39 -22.72
CA ILE A 70 -1.27 -0.15 -23.85
C ILE A 70 -0.58 0.91 -24.72
N SER A 71 0.28 0.46 -25.64
CA SER A 71 0.80 1.31 -26.70
C SER A 71 -0.40 1.67 -27.57
N ALA A 72 -0.80 2.94 -27.54
CA ALA A 72 -1.88 3.45 -28.38
C ALA A 72 -1.58 3.09 -29.86
N ILE A 73 -2.54 2.42 -30.49
CA ILE A 73 -2.59 2.20 -31.94
C ILE A 73 -2.97 3.51 -32.61
#